data_AF-A0A957S4A2-F1
#
_entry.id   AF-A0A957S4A2-F1
#
_cell.length_a   1.000
_cell.length_b   1.000
_cell.length_c   1.000
_cell.angle_alpha   90.00
_cell.angle_beta   90.00
_cell.angle_gamma   90.00
#
_symmetry.space_group_name_H-M   'P 1'
#
loop_
_entity.id
_entity.type
_entity.pdbx_description
1 polymer ?
#
loop_
_entity_poly.entity_id
_entity_poly.type
_entity_poly.pdbx_seq_one_letter_code
_entity_poly.pdbx_strand_id
1 'polypeptide(L)'
;MARGNFRAAEFAADLAMVARGEGDPEYTDPVEFFRRTFLTGGLRDLITRAVKRLSGDMNASPVINLQTNFGGGKTHSMLALWHLASGRPITEYPQEIEDLLGAAKLGRPIGRVALVGNHLEPSGLKPKPDGTKINTLWGELAWQLGGREAYEIVAEADRTSTNPGDSLRELLTKYAPAVILIDEWV
;
A
#
# COMPACT_ATOMS: atom_id res chain seq x y z
N MET A 1 38.10 -10.81 12.51
CA MET A 1 37.77 -10.43 11.12
C MET A 1 36.25 -10.45 11.00
N ALA A 2 35.64 -9.27 11.01
CA ALA A 2 34.20 -9.12 10.83
C ALA A 2 34.00 -8.10 9.71
N ARG A 3 33.33 -8.49 8.62
CA ARG A 3 32.60 -7.64 7.66
C ARG A 3 32.37 -8.43 6.37
N GLY A 4 31.14 -8.90 6.19
CA GLY A 4 30.71 -9.60 4.99
C GLY A 4 29.18 -9.72 4.85
N ASN A 5 28.45 -9.75 5.97
CA ASN A 5 27.01 -10.05 5.94
C ASN A 5 26.04 -8.86 6.10
N PHE A 6 26.52 -7.62 6.17
CA PHE A 6 25.64 -6.48 6.48
C PHE A 6 25.06 -5.75 5.26
N ARG A 7 25.44 -6.07 4.02
CA ARG A 7 24.99 -5.31 2.84
C ARG A 7 23.74 -5.86 2.16
N ALA A 8 23.58 -7.17 2.00
CA ALA A 8 22.48 -7.72 1.19
C ALA A 8 21.08 -7.50 1.80
N ALA A 9 20.96 -7.44 3.13
CA ALA A 9 19.68 -7.20 3.81
C ALA A 9 19.21 -5.74 3.71
N GLU A 10 20.11 -4.80 3.38
CA GLU A 10 19.82 -3.38 3.17
C GLU A 10 19.24 -3.08 1.77
N PHE A 11 19.25 -4.05 0.84
CA PHE A 11 18.85 -3.88 -0.57
C PHE A 11 17.52 -4.56 -0.94
N ALA A 12 16.80 -5.14 0.02
CA ALA A 12 15.49 -5.72 -0.26
C ALA A 12 14.42 -4.62 -0.17
N ALA A 13 13.63 -4.47 -1.24
CA ALA A 13 12.42 -3.67 -1.21
C ALA A 13 11.51 -4.12 -0.05
N ASP A 14 11.25 -3.22 0.90
CA ASP A 14 10.39 -3.45 2.07
C ASP A 14 9.20 -2.47 2.02
N LEU A 15 8.00 -3.01 1.86
CA LEU A 15 6.78 -2.21 1.76
C LEU A 15 6.52 -1.38 3.03
N ALA A 16 6.79 -1.92 4.21
CA ALA A 16 6.55 -1.22 5.47
C ALA A 16 7.54 -0.06 5.65
N MET A 17 8.81 -0.24 5.29
CA MET A 17 9.78 0.86 5.30
C MET A 17 9.40 1.96 4.31
N VAL A 18 9.10 1.59 3.06
CA VAL A 18 8.72 2.56 2.02
C VAL A 18 7.42 3.30 2.40
N ALA A 19 6.46 2.60 3.01
CA ALA A 19 5.23 3.24 3.46
C ALA A 19 5.45 4.30 4.55
N ARG A 20 6.52 4.18 5.34
CA ARG A 20 6.96 5.19 6.33
C ARG A 20 7.90 6.26 5.74
N GLY A 21 8.27 6.14 4.47
CA GLY A 21 9.27 7.02 3.84
C GLY A 21 10.70 6.71 4.29
N GLU A 22 10.96 5.51 4.77
CA GLU A 22 12.28 5.04 5.21
C GLU A 22 12.95 4.24 4.08
N GLY A 23 14.24 4.47 3.84
CA GLY A 23 15.05 3.74 2.85
C GLY A 23 15.63 4.63 1.75
N ASP A 24 16.26 4.00 0.75
CA ASP A 24 16.88 4.69 -0.38
C ASP A 24 15.82 5.38 -1.26
N PRO A 25 16.09 6.59 -1.80
CA PRO A 25 15.25 7.24 -2.80
C PRO A 25 14.81 6.34 -3.95
N GLU A 26 15.61 5.36 -4.36
CA GLU A 26 15.22 4.42 -5.42
C GLU A 26 14.00 3.54 -5.09
N TYR A 27 13.67 3.40 -3.80
CA TYR A 27 12.48 2.69 -3.36
C TYR A 27 11.40 3.63 -2.80
N THR A 28 11.77 4.80 -2.29
CA THR A 28 10.86 5.71 -1.59
C THR A 28 10.32 6.84 -2.47
N ASP A 29 11.05 7.28 -3.49
CA ASP A 29 10.57 8.27 -4.44
C ASP A 29 9.82 7.60 -5.62
N PRO A 30 8.56 7.98 -5.89
CA PRO A 30 7.78 7.37 -6.96
C PRO A 30 8.43 7.45 -8.35
N VAL A 31 9.08 8.57 -8.67
CA VAL A 31 9.66 8.80 -10.00
C VAL A 31 10.96 8.00 -10.16
N GLU A 32 11.83 8.03 -9.15
CA GLU A 32 13.07 7.26 -9.16
C GLU A 32 12.81 5.74 -9.19
N PHE A 33 11.81 5.28 -8.42
CA PHE A 33 11.38 3.88 -8.44
C PHE A 33 11.02 3.44 -9.86
N PHE A 34 10.16 4.18 -10.56
CA PHE A 34 9.75 3.82 -11.91
C PHE A 34 10.86 4.02 -12.95
N ARG A 35 11.79 4.95 -12.74
CA ARG A 35 12.97 5.13 -13.61
C ARG A 35 13.86 3.88 -13.65
N ARG A 36 13.90 3.11 -12.56
CA ARG A 36 14.71 1.88 -12.43
C ARG A 36 13.90 0.59 -12.59
N THR A 37 12.59 0.72 -12.72
CA THR A 37 11.68 -0.42 -12.82
C THR A 37 11.51 -0.86 -14.27
N PHE A 38 11.78 -2.14 -14.54
CA PHE A 38 11.46 -2.73 -15.83
C PHE A 38 9.99 -3.21 -15.85
N LEU A 39 9.18 -2.63 -16.75
CA LEU A 39 7.77 -2.99 -16.90
C LEU A 39 7.58 -4.30 -17.66
N THR A 40 7.75 -5.41 -16.94
CA THR A 40 7.35 -6.74 -17.43
C THR A 40 5.86 -6.76 -17.81
N GLY A 41 5.47 -7.66 -18.71
CA GLY A 41 4.06 -7.83 -19.09
C GLY A 41 3.14 -8.04 -17.88
N GLY A 42 3.57 -8.84 -16.90
CA GLY A 42 2.81 -9.07 -15.66
C GLY A 42 2.63 -7.81 -14.81
N LEU A 43 3.66 -6.97 -14.71
CA LEU A 43 3.57 -5.69 -13.98
C LEU A 43 2.68 -4.69 -14.73
N ARG A 44 2.80 -4.60 -16.06
CA ARG A 44 1.91 -3.78 -16.90
C ARG A 44 0.45 -4.17 -16.72
N ASP A 45 0.17 -5.47 -16.74
CA ASP A 45 -1.18 -6.00 -16.54
C ASP A 45 -1.73 -5.70 -15.14
N LEU A 46 -0.90 -5.84 -14.11
CA LEU A 46 -1.25 -5.49 -12.74
C LEU A 46 -1.61 -4.01 -12.61
N ILE A 47 -0.73 -3.13 -13.07
CA ILE A 47 -0.92 -1.67 -13.03
C ILE A 47 -2.20 -1.30 -13.77
N THR A 48 -2.39 -1.82 -14.98
CA THR A 48 -3.58 -1.54 -15.79
C THR A 48 -4.88 -1.92 -15.07
N ARG A 49 -4.93 -3.12 -14.46
CA ARG A 49 -6.11 -3.57 -13.71
C ARG A 49 -6.39 -2.70 -12.50
N ALA A 50 -5.35 -2.38 -11.72
CA ALA A 50 -5.49 -1.54 -10.52
C ALA A 50 -5.96 -0.13 -10.87
N VAL A 51 -5.35 0.48 -11.89
CA VAL A 51 -5.65 1.85 -12.35
C VAL A 51 -7.05 1.96 -12.91
N LYS A 52 -7.53 0.96 -13.67
CA LYS A 52 -8.94 0.91 -14.11
C LYS A 52 -9.89 0.99 -12.94
N ARG A 53 -9.67 0.17 -11.91
CA ARG A 53 -10.50 0.18 -10.70
C ARG A 53 -10.43 1.51 -9.96
N LEU A 54 -9.22 2.04 -9.75
CA LEU A 54 -9.00 3.33 -9.08
C LEU A 54 -9.62 4.50 -9.84
N SER A 55 -9.68 4.41 -11.17
CA SER A 55 -10.33 5.39 -12.05
C SER A 55 -11.87 5.25 -12.09
N GLY A 56 -12.45 4.33 -11.31
CA GLY A 56 -13.90 4.16 -11.16
C GLY A 56 -14.54 3.10 -12.06
N ASP A 57 -13.75 2.26 -12.76
CA ASP A 57 -14.31 1.13 -13.50
C ASP A 57 -14.82 0.06 -12.53
N MET A 58 -16.14 -0.03 -12.39
CA MET A 58 -16.78 -0.99 -11.50
C MET A 58 -16.71 -2.43 -12.00
N ASN A 59 -16.37 -2.66 -13.28
CA ASN A 59 -16.14 -3.99 -13.85
C ASN A 59 -14.72 -4.51 -13.58
N ALA A 60 -13.79 -3.64 -13.20
CA ALA A 60 -12.46 -4.04 -12.80
C ALA A 60 -12.48 -4.66 -11.39
N SER A 61 -11.72 -5.76 -11.20
CA SER A 61 -11.67 -6.45 -9.91
C SER A 61 -11.14 -5.53 -8.80
N PRO A 62 -11.84 -5.40 -7.65
CA PRO A 62 -11.38 -4.63 -6.51
C PRO A 62 -10.31 -5.36 -5.68
N VAL A 63 -10.16 -6.67 -5.88
CA VAL A 63 -9.20 -7.51 -5.16
C VAL A 63 -8.29 -8.19 -6.17
N ILE A 64 -6.98 -8.07 -5.95
CA ILE A 64 -5.95 -8.67 -6.80
C ILE A 64 -5.09 -9.56 -5.92
N ASN A 65 -5.10 -10.87 -6.18
CA ASN A 65 -4.18 -11.79 -5.54
C ASN A 65 -2.87 -11.86 -6.34
N LEU A 66 -1.76 -11.47 -5.71
CA LEU A 66 -0.44 -11.51 -6.33
C LEU A 66 0.13 -12.93 -6.24
N GLN A 67 -0.12 -13.73 -7.26
CA GLN A 67 0.52 -15.04 -7.43
C GLN A 67 1.79 -14.87 -8.26
N THR A 68 2.93 -14.65 -7.60
CA THR A 68 4.23 -14.67 -8.29
C THR A 68 4.86 -16.05 -8.14
N ASN A 69 5.14 -16.71 -9.27
CA ASN A 69 5.86 -17.98 -9.31
C ASN A 69 7.35 -17.72 -8.99
N PHE A 70 7.69 -17.74 -7.69
CA PHE A 70 9.04 -17.65 -7.11
C PHE A 70 9.85 -16.34 -7.30
N GLY A 71 10.24 -15.76 -6.15
CA GLY A 71 11.46 -14.95 -5.99
C GLY A 71 11.48 -13.54 -6.56
N GLY A 72 10.96 -12.55 -5.83
CA GLY A 72 11.36 -11.14 -5.97
C GLY A 72 10.33 -10.18 -6.57
N GLY A 73 9.21 -10.66 -7.13
CA GLY A 73 8.26 -9.80 -7.85
C GLY A 73 7.14 -9.18 -7.01
N LYS A 74 6.75 -9.78 -5.88
CA LYS A 74 5.55 -9.38 -5.13
C LYS A 74 5.70 -8.01 -4.47
N THR A 75 6.74 -7.83 -3.66
CA THR A 75 6.97 -6.56 -2.94
C THR A 75 7.21 -5.43 -3.93
N HIS A 76 7.98 -5.67 -4.99
CA HIS A 76 8.16 -4.70 -6.06
C HIS A 76 6.84 -4.33 -6.77
N SER A 77 5.97 -5.31 -7.04
CA SER A 77 4.63 -5.07 -7.59
C SER A 77 3.75 -4.24 -6.65
N MET A 78 3.82 -4.50 -5.34
CA MET A 78 3.11 -3.70 -4.34
C MET A 78 3.65 -2.28 -4.26
N LEU A 79 4.97 -2.09 -4.32
CA LEU A 79 5.59 -0.76 -4.37
C LEU A 79 5.16 0.03 -5.60
N ALA A 80 5.04 -0.62 -6.77
CA ALA A 80 4.52 0.05 -7.96
C ALA A 80 3.10 0.60 -7.73
N LEU A 81 2.20 -0.17 -7.10
CA LEU A 81 0.85 0.30 -6.76
C LEU A 81 0.86 1.39 -5.68
N TRP A 82 1.73 1.26 -4.67
CA TRP A 82 1.93 2.28 -3.62
C TRP A 82 2.35 3.63 -4.19
N HIS A 83 3.28 3.61 -5.15
CA HIS A 83 3.81 4.80 -5.79
C HIS A 83 2.80 5.44 -6.74
N LEU A 84 2.07 4.65 -7.53
CA LEU A 84 0.98 5.18 -8.37
C LEU A 84 -0.12 5.88 -7.56
N ALA A 85 -0.36 5.43 -6.33
CA ALA A 85 -1.31 6.04 -5.41
C ALA A 85 -0.72 7.23 -4.62
N SER A 86 0.51 7.68 -4.91
CA SER A 86 1.18 8.76 -4.15
C SER A 86 0.58 10.15 -4.33
N GLY A 87 -0.26 10.35 -5.36
CA GLY A 87 -0.79 11.66 -5.73
C GLY A 87 0.17 12.52 -6.56
N ARG A 88 1.35 11.99 -6.92
CA ARG A 88 2.25 12.63 -7.90
C ARG A 88 1.53 12.78 -9.27
N PRO A 89 1.70 13.92 -9.97
CA PRO A 89 1.21 14.07 -11.32
C PRO A 89 1.75 12.97 -12.25
N ILE A 90 0.87 12.40 -13.08
CA ILE A 90 1.25 11.32 -14.02
C ILE A 90 2.39 11.77 -14.96
N THR A 91 2.40 13.04 -15.32
CA THR A 91 3.42 13.67 -16.20
C THR A 91 4.82 13.77 -15.57
N GLU A 92 4.97 13.49 -14.26
CA GLU A 92 6.29 13.42 -13.62
C GLU A 92 6.94 12.04 -13.73
N TYR A 93 6.15 11.00 -14.05
CA TYR A 93 6.67 9.64 -14.19
C TYR A 93 7.38 9.44 -15.55
N PRO A 94 8.20 8.38 -15.70
CA PRO A 94 8.77 8.03 -16.99
C PRO A 94 7.69 7.85 -18.07
N GLN A 95 8.00 8.22 -19.32
CA GLN A 95 7.06 8.20 -20.46
C GLN A 95 6.32 6.87 -20.59
N GLU A 96 6.98 5.73 -20.34
CA GLU A 96 6.38 4.40 -20.42
C GLU A 96 5.21 4.21 -19.43
N ILE A 97 5.31 4.82 -18.24
CA ILE A 97 4.23 4.84 -17.24
C ILE A 97 3.14 5.81 -17.67
N GLU A 98 3.50 7.00 -18.11
CA GLU A 98 2.54 7.98 -18.62
C GLU A 98 1.70 7.37 -19.76
N ASP A 99 2.33 6.71 -20.72
CA ASP A 99 1.66 6.03 -21.84
C ASP A 99 0.76 4.88 -21.37
N LEU A 100 1.21 4.12 -20.37
CA LEU A 100 0.44 3.01 -19.79
C LEU A 100 -0.82 3.50 -19.05
N LEU A 101 -0.70 4.62 -18.34
CA LEU A 101 -1.79 5.22 -17.59
C LEU A 101 -2.72 6.02 -18.50
N GLY A 102 -2.20 6.62 -19.56
CA GLY A 102 -2.95 7.32 -20.61
C GLY A 102 -4.05 8.23 -20.06
N ALA A 103 -5.30 7.94 -20.42
CA ALA A 103 -6.49 8.70 -20.00
C ALA A 103 -7.03 8.35 -18.59
N ALA A 104 -6.31 7.56 -17.80
CA ALA A 104 -6.71 7.19 -16.45
C ALA A 104 -6.88 8.43 -15.57
N LYS A 105 -8.07 8.58 -14.98
CA LYS A 105 -8.41 9.73 -14.14
C LYS A 105 -8.07 9.44 -12.69
N LEU A 106 -6.77 9.48 -12.37
CA LEU A 106 -6.29 9.44 -10.97
C LEU A 106 -6.34 10.83 -10.30
N GLY A 107 -7.26 11.70 -10.73
CA GLY A 107 -7.32 13.11 -10.30
C GLY A 107 -7.93 13.34 -8.91
N ARG A 108 -8.20 12.27 -8.16
CA ARG A 108 -8.66 12.33 -6.76
C ARG A 108 -7.56 11.78 -5.85
N PRO A 109 -7.40 12.32 -4.63
CA PRO A 109 -6.52 11.70 -3.64
C PRO A 109 -6.88 10.23 -3.43
N ILE A 110 -5.86 9.37 -3.37
CA ILE A 110 -6.01 7.93 -3.16
C ILE A 110 -5.44 7.61 -1.78
N GLY A 111 -6.28 7.06 -0.90
CA GLY A 111 -5.82 6.55 0.40
C GLY A 111 -4.84 5.39 0.20
N ARG A 112 -3.80 5.30 1.03
CA ARG A 112 -2.80 4.23 0.94
C ARG A 112 -2.67 3.53 2.28
N VAL A 113 -2.78 2.21 2.28
CA VAL A 113 -2.61 1.37 3.46
C VAL A 113 -1.61 0.28 3.15
N ALA A 114 -0.65 0.07 4.04
CA ALA A 114 0.29 -1.04 4.02
C ALA A 114 0.15 -1.86 5.31
N LEU A 115 -0.36 -3.08 5.17
CA LEU A 115 -0.45 -4.05 6.25
C LEU A 115 0.60 -5.14 6.04
N VAL A 116 1.72 -5.05 6.75
CA VAL A 116 2.84 -6.00 6.61
C VAL A 116 3.02 -6.78 7.91
N GLY A 117 2.73 -8.09 7.91
CA GLY A 117 2.64 -8.92 9.11
C GLY A 117 3.89 -8.85 10.01
N ASN A 118 5.09 -8.96 9.43
CA ASN A 118 6.34 -8.91 10.19
C ASN A 118 6.67 -7.55 10.83
N HIS A 119 5.98 -6.47 10.42
CA HIS A 119 6.20 -5.11 10.94
C HIS A 119 5.03 -4.60 11.78
N LEU A 120 3.93 -5.35 11.85
CA LEU A 120 2.74 -4.96 12.57
C LEU A 120 2.63 -5.73 13.89
N GLU A 121 2.67 -4.97 14.99
CA GLU A 121 2.39 -5.47 16.35
C GLU A 121 1.14 -4.77 16.92
N PRO A 122 -0.07 -5.02 16.38
CA PRO A 122 -1.31 -4.43 16.89
C PRO A 122 -1.66 -5.06 18.23
N SER A 123 -1.02 -4.58 19.29
CA SER A 123 -1.12 -5.08 20.67
C SER A 123 -1.74 -4.05 21.61
N GLY A 124 -2.02 -2.84 21.12
CA GLY A 124 -2.43 -1.69 21.93
C GLY A 124 -1.34 -1.14 22.87
N LEU A 125 -0.16 -1.77 22.92
CA LEU A 125 0.93 -1.43 23.86
C LEU A 125 1.68 -0.16 23.47
N LYS A 126 1.84 0.07 22.15
CA LYS A 126 2.47 1.27 21.59
C LYS A 126 1.38 2.11 20.91
N PRO A 127 0.92 3.21 21.54
CA PRO A 127 -0.05 4.09 20.89
C PRO A 127 0.57 4.76 19.66
N LYS A 128 -0.28 5.12 18.71
CA LYS A 128 0.06 5.98 17.58
C LYS A 128 0.41 7.41 18.07
N PRO A 129 1.04 8.26 17.23
CA PRO A 129 1.41 9.63 17.62
C PRO A 129 0.25 10.48 18.17
N ASP A 130 -0.98 10.21 17.73
CA ASP A 130 -2.20 10.88 18.19
C ASP A 130 -2.81 10.25 19.46
N GLY A 131 -2.14 9.27 20.08
CA GLY A 131 -2.59 8.54 21.26
C GLY A 131 -3.54 7.37 20.98
N THR A 132 -3.88 7.07 19.72
CA THR A 132 -4.77 5.96 19.37
C THR A 132 -4.11 4.62 19.69
N LYS A 133 -4.80 3.75 20.42
CA LYS A 133 -4.34 2.39 20.72
C LYS A 133 -5.01 1.42 19.76
N ILE A 134 -4.20 0.71 18.99
CA ILE A 134 -4.68 -0.21 17.95
C ILE A 134 -4.39 -1.64 18.38
N ASN A 135 -5.44 -2.46 18.41
CA ASN A 135 -5.40 -3.85 18.86
C ASN A 135 -5.63 -4.85 17.71
N THR A 136 -6.06 -4.38 16.54
CA THR A 136 -6.41 -5.22 15.39
C THR A 136 -5.90 -4.64 14.07
N LEU A 137 -5.85 -5.49 13.05
CA LEU A 137 -5.53 -5.05 11.68
C LEU A 137 -6.59 -4.14 11.08
N TRP A 138 -7.86 -4.26 11.49
CA TRP A 138 -8.92 -3.35 11.05
C TRP A 138 -8.74 -1.95 11.65
N GLY A 139 -8.34 -1.87 12.92
CA GLY A 139 -7.94 -0.60 13.54
C GLY A 139 -6.73 0.03 12.86
N GLU A 140 -5.72 -0.77 12.51
CA GLU A 140 -4.54 -0.30 11.76
C GLU A 140 -4.91 0.22 10.38
N LEU A 141 -5.73 -0.54 9.64
CA LEU A 141 -6.24 -0.15 8.33
C LEU A 141 -7.00 1.18 8.41
N ALA A 142 -7.91 1.31 9.36
CA ALA A 142 -8.70 2.52 9.55
C ALA A 142 -7.80 3.72 9.86
N TRP A 143 -6.89 3.57 10.82
CA TRP A 143 -5.99 4.65 11.20
C TRP A 143 -5.07 5.08 10.05
N GLN A 144 -4.57 4.15 9.23
CA GLN A 144 -3.79 4.51 8.04
C GLN A 144 -4.64 5.22 6.96
N LEU A 145 -5.93 4.89 6.82
CA LEU A 145 -6.81 5.55 5.84
C LEU A 145 -7.16 6.99 6.18
N GLY A 146 -7.39 7.30 7.45
CA GLY A 146 -7.91 8.62 7.86
C GLY A 146 -7.61 9.01 9.30
N GLY A 147 -6.58 8.44 9.90
CA GLY A 147 -6.17 8.71 11.28
C GLY A 147 -7.26 8.36 12.30
N ARG A 148 -7.32 9.13 13.37
CA ARG A 148 -8.30 8.96 14.45
C ARG A 148 -9.75 8.97 13.96
N GLU A 149 -10.12 9.86 13.03
CA GLU A 149 -11.52 9.94 12.55
C GLU A 149 -11.96 8.64 11.88
N ALA A 150 -11.10 8.04 11.06
CA ALA A 150 -11.36 6.76 10.44
C ALA A 150 -11.37 5.61 11.47
N TYR A 151 -10.45 5.63 12.43
CA TYR A 151 -10.38 4.64 13.50
C TYR A 151 -11.67 4.57 14.32
N GLU A 152 -12.29 5.71 14.66
CA GLU A 152 -13.53 5.73 15.45
C GLU A 152 -14.67 4.90 14.85
N ILE A 153 -14.72 4.73 13.52
CA ILE A 153 -15.72 3.91 12.82
C ILE A 153 -15.62 2.43 13.24
N VAL A 154 -14.41 1.95 13.54
CA VAL A 154 -14.12 0.55 13.90
C VAL A 154 -13.62 0.39 15.34
N ALA A 155 -13.63 1.46 16.15
CA ALA A 155 -13.01 1.48 17.47
C ALA A 155 -13.54 0.41 18.42
N GLU A 156 -14.84 0.13 18.39
CA GLU A 156 -15.43 -0.92 19.24
C GLU A 156 -14.94 -2.32 18.84
N ALA A 157 -14.92 -2.61 17.53
CA ALA A 157 -14.43 -3.87 17.01
C ALA A 157 -12.94 -4.05 17.31
N ASP A 158 -12.14 -2.98 17.17
CA ASP A 158 -10.74 -2.97 17.56
C ASP A 158 -10.56 -3.25 19.05
N ARG A 159 -11.26 -2.52 19.93
CA ARG A 159 -11.16 -2.66 21.39
C ARG A 159 -11.54 -4.05 21.90
N THR A 160 -12.52 -4.68 21.26
CA THR A 160 -13.02 -6.02 21.63
C THR A 160 -12.33 -7.15 20.85
N SER A 161 -11.42 -6.82 19.94
CA SER A 161 -10.79 -7.77 19.01
C SER A 161 -11.80 -8.62 18.23
N THR A 162 -12.90 -8.00 17.79
CA THR A 162 -13.97 -8.67 17.03
C THR A 162 -14.02 -8.19 15.58
N ASN A 163 -14.83 -8.87 14.75
CA ASN A 163 -15.02 -8.49 13.37
C ASN A 163 -15.83 -7.18 13.27
N PRO A 164 -15.39 -6.17 12.51
CA PRO A 164 -16.08 -4.88 12.39
C PRO A 164 -17.41 -4.93 11.62
N GLY A 165 -17.73 -6.02 10.93
CA GLY A 165 -18.98 -6.17 10.19
C GLY A 165 -19.19 -5.04 9.17
N ASP A 166 -20.37 -4.42 9.19
CA ASP A 166 -20.75 -3.36 8.27
C ASP A 166 -19.91 -2.07 8.44
N SER A 167 -19.32 -1.82 9.61
CA SER A 167 -18.46 -0.66 9.84
C SER A 167 -17.23 -0.66 8.92
N LEU A 168 -16.74 -1.84 8.51
CA LEU A 168 -15.65 -1.91 7.54
C LEU A 168 -16.10 -1.44 6.15
N ARG A 169 -17.33 -1.77 5.75
CA ARG A 169 -17.91 -1.28 4.49
C ARG A 169 -18.10 0.23 4.54
N GLU A 170 -18.60 0.76 5.65
CA GLU A 170 -18.76 2.20 5.88
C GLU A 170 -17.40 2.92 5.74
N LEU A 171 -16.38 2.43 6.45
CA LEU A 171 -15.01 2.94 6.39
C LEU A 171 -14.49 2.96 4.95
N LEU A 172 -14.52 1.83 4.25
CA LEU A 172 -13.98 1.73 2.89
C LEU A 172 -14.75 2.61 1.90
N THR A 173 -16.05 2.81 2.11
CA THR A 173 -16.87 3.70 1.26
C THR A 173 -16.54 5.16 1.52
N LYS A 174 -16.40 5.56 2.79
CA LYS A 174 -16.12 6.95 3.19
C LYS A 174 -14.74 7.42 2.73
N TYR A 175 -13.74 6.53 2.76
CA TYR A 175 -12.34 6.85 2.44
C TYR A 175 -11.89 6.34 1.06
N ALA A 176 -12.82 6.00 0.17
CA ALA A 176 -12.49 5.65 -1.23
C ALA A 176 -12.17 6.90 -2.07
N PRO A 177 -11.31 6.77 -3.12
CA PRO A 177 -10.60 5.56 -3.52
C PRO A 177 -9.38 5.28 -2.62
N ALA A 178 -9.05 4.00 -2.45
CA ALA A 178 -7.87 3.59 -1.68
C ALA A 178 -7.19 2.36 -2.29
N VAL A 179 -5.87 2.27 -2.07
CA VAL A 179 -5.06 1.07 -2.31
C VAL A 179 -4.66 0.49 -0.96
N ILE A 180 -5.08 -0.75 -0.72
CA ILE A 180 -4.80 -1.49 0.52
C ILE A 180 -3.91 -2.66 0.15
N LEU A 181 -2.66 -2.60 0.57
CA LEU A 181 -1.63 -3.59 0.28
C LEU A 181 -1.40 -4.44 1.52
N ILE A 182 -1.46 -5.76 1.35
CA ILE A 182 -1.30 -6.71 2.43
C ILE A 182 -0.16 -7.66 2.08
N ASP A 183 0.87 -7.68 2.92
CA ASP A 183 2.03 -8.54 2.79
C ASP A 183 2.26 -9.39 4.04
N GLU A 184 2.44 -10.69 3.82
CA GLU A 184 2.62 -11.74 4.85
C GLU A 184 1.57 -11.76 5.99
N TRP A 185 0.84 -12.87 6.10
CA TRP A 185 0.07 -13.21 7.30
C TRP A 185 0.92 -14.17 8.12
N VAL A 186 1.47 -13.72 9.24
CA VAL A 186 2.20 -14.59 10.18
C VAL A 186 1.25 -15.13 11.23
#